data_AF-A0A7C4YMU8-F1
#
_entry.id   AF-A0A7C4YMU8-F1
#
_cell.length_a   1.000
_cell.length_b   1.000
_cell.length_c   1.000
_cell.angle_alpha   90.00
_cell.angle_beta   90.00
_cell.angle_gamma   90.00
#
_symmetry.space_group_name_H-M   'P 1'
#
loop_
_entity.id
_entity.type
_entity.pdbx_description
1 polymer ?
#
loop_
_entity_poly.entity_id
_entity_poly.type
_entity_poly.pdbx_seq_one_letter_code
_entity_poly.pdbx_strand_id
1 'polypeptide(L)'
;MMIFARDVSDSLTSLVKKLEAEVAAHSKEKMGSFVTFCSDDEALKDKLKDLAKKEDLKKVILTIDNAAGPPKYEVAKDADITVVMYNNRKVVSNYAFKKGEMSDKDIEKIL
;
A
#
# COMPACT_ATOMS: atom_id res chain seq x y z
N MET A 1 5.92 6.44 -1.04
CA MET A 1 4.46 6.22 -1.00
C MET A 1 4.13 5.42 0.24
N MET A 2 3.06 5.80 0.94
CA MET A 2 2.55 5.11 2.11
C MET A 2 1.15 4.61 1.77
N ILE A 3 0.92 3.32 1.97
CA ILE A 3 -0.36 2.70 1.64
C ILE A 3 -0.91 2.07 2.92
N PHE A 4 -2.18 2.29 3.19
CA PHE A 4 -2.93 1.56 4.21
C PHE A 4 -3.89 0.60 3.51
N ALA A 5 -3.95 -0.65 3.96
CA ALA A 5 -4.84 -1.66 3.40
C ALA A 5 -5.51 -2.47 4.51
N ARG A 6 -6.69 -3.04 4.25
CA ARG A 6 -7.39 -3.91 5.21
C ARG A 6 -7.08 -5.39 5.01
N ASP A 7 -6.90 -5.82 3.77
CA ASP A 7 -6.55 -7.19 3.39
C ASP A 7 -5.80 -7.20 2.05
N VAL A 8 -5.32 -8.37 1.64
CA VAL A 8 -4.75 -8.58 0.31
C VAL A 8 -5.88 -8.65 -0.72
N SER A 9 -5.76 -7.86 -1.79
CA SER A 9 -6.69 -7.87 -2.93
C SER A 9 -5.92 -7.85 -4.25
N ASP A 10 -6.61 -8.16 -5.35
CA ASP A 10 -6.00 -8.15 -6.69
C ASP A 10 -5.59 -6.75 -7.13
N SER A 11 -6.38 -5.72 -6.78
CA SER A 11 -6.06 -4.33 -7.08
C SER A 11 -4.86 -3.85 -6.26
N LEU A 12 -4.79 -4.18 -4.96
CA LEU A 12 -3.62 -3.89 -4.13
C LEU A 12 -2.37 -4.61 -4.66
N THR A 13 -2.49 -5.87 -5.04
CA THR A 13 -1.38 -6.67 -5.60
C THR A 13 -0.86 -6.03 -6.89
N SER A 14 -1.76 -5.60 -7.77
CA SER A 14 -1.41 -4.92 -9.02
C SER A 14 -0.70 -3.59 -8.78
N LEU A 15 -1.16 -2.79 -7.80
CA LEU A 15 -0.51 -1.55 -7.39
C LEU A 15 0.89 -1.82 -6.82
N VAL A 16 1.02 -2.78 -5.89
CA VAL A 16 2.30 -3.11 -5.24
C VAL A 16 3.33 -3.61 -6.26
N LYS A 17 2.91 -4.44 -7.23
CA LYS A 17 3.78 -4.92 -8.31
C LYS A 17 4.33 -3.80 -9.17
N LYS A 18 3.49 -2.83 -9.56
CA LYS A 18 3.95 -1.66 -10.32
C LYS A 18 4.85 -0.76 -9.47
N LEU A 19 4.54 -0.58 -8.19
CA LEU A 19 5.39 0.18 -7.26
C LEU A 19 6.76 -0.44 -7.04
N GLU A 20 6.87 -1.77 -7.03
CA GLU A 20 8.16 -2.47 -6.93
C GLU A 20 9.10 -2.03 -8.07
N ALA A 21 8.57 -2.00 -9.31
CA ALA A 21 9.32 -1.53 -10.47
C ALA A 21 9.63 -0.03 -10.39
N GLU A 22 8.66 0.79 -9.98
CA GLU A 22 8.78 2.25 -9.90
C GLU A 22 9.84 2.68 -8.88
N VAL A 23 9.81 2.07 -7.69
CA VAL A 23 10.79 2.33 -6.62
C VAL A 23 12.18 1.84 -7.03
N ALA A 24 12.28 0.73 -7.76
CA ALA A 24 13.57 0.28 -8.28
C ALA A 24 14.16 1.28 -9.29
N ALA A 25 13.34 1.78 -10.21
CA ALA A 25 13.72 2.77 -11.21
C ALA A 25 14.13 4.11 -10.57
N HIS A 26 13.44 4.53 -9.50
CA HIS A 26 13.65 5.79 -8.81
C HIS A 26 14.46 5.68 -7.49
N SER A 27 15.33 4.67 -7.42
CA SER A 27 16.14 4.41 -6.23
C SER A 27 17.15 5.53 -5.92
N LYS A 28 17.61 6.27 -6.94
CA LYS A 28 18.54 7.40 -6.78
C LYS A 28 17.86 8.63 -6.17
N GLU A 29 16.56 8.78 -6.44
CA GLU A 29 15.69 9.84 -5.96
C GLU A 29 15.19 9.56 -4.53
N LYS A 30 15.63 8.44 -3.94
CA LYS A 30 15.21 7.98 -2.60
C LYS A 30 13.69 7.78 -2.50
N MET A 31 13.06 7.40 -3.61
CA MET A 31 11.69 6.92 -3.57
C MET A 31 11.66 5.64 -2.74
N GLY A 32 10.68 5.52 -1.85
CA GLY A 32 10.43 4.33 -1.06
C GLY A 32 8.94 4.07 -0.97
N SER A 33 8.55 2.81 -0.80
CA SER A 33 7.15 2.45 -0.66
C SER A 33 6.96 1.39 0.43
N PHE A 34 5.86 1.51 1.17
CA PHE A 34 5.43 0.49 2.10
C PHE A 34 3.90 0.41 2.18
N VAL A 35 3.41 -0.78 2.49
CA VAL A 35 2.01 -1.07 2.74
C VAL A 35 1.85 -1.49 4.20
N THR A 36 1.10 -0.70 4.95
CA THR A 36 0.66 -1.02 6.31
C THR A 36 -0.72 -1.62 6.25
N PHE A 37 -0.82 -2.90 6.58
CA PHE A 37 -2.10 -3.57 6.71
C PHE A 37 -2.68 -3.32 8.10
N CYS A 38 -3.80 -2.59 8.16
CA CYS A 38 -4.52 -2.27 9.39
C CYS A 38 -5.57 -3.34 9.66
N SER A 39 -5.13 -4.45 10.30
CA SER A 39 -5.93 -5.66 10.50
C SER A 39 -5.47 -6.44 11.73
N ASP A 40 -6.41 -7.10 12.39
CA ASP A 40 -6.15 -8.01 13.51
C ASP A 40 -6.18 -9.49 13.06
N ASP A 41 -6.20 -9.77 11.74
CA ASP A 41 -6.16 -11.14 11.19
C ASP A 41 -4.77 -11.78 11.39
N GLU A 42 -4.69 -12.77 12.28
CA GLU A 42 -3.45 -13.51 12.55
C GLU A 42 -2.91 -14.26 11.32
N ALA A 43 -3.78 -14.67 10.39
CA ALA A 43 -3.37 -15.36 9.17
C ALA A 43 -2.69 -14.42 8.16
N LEU A 44 -2.82 -13.10 8.34
CA LEU A 44 -2.29 -12.12 7.41
C LEU A 44 -0.77 -12.22 7.27
N LYS A 45 -0.06 -12.54 8.35
CA LYS A 45 1.40 -12.69 8.32
C LYS A 45 1.87 -13.69 7.26
N ASP A 46 1.19 -14.83 7.12
CA ASP A 46 1.56 -15.84 6.15
C ASP A 46 1.08 -15.46 4.74
N LYS A 47 -0.12 -14.87 4.60
CA LYS A 47 -0.58 -14.28 3.34
C LYS A 47 0.42 -13.26 2.77
N LEU A 48 0.99 -12.39 3.62
CA LEU A 48 1.95 -11.37 3.19
C LEU A 48 3.30 -11.97 2.79
N LYS A 49 3.77 -13.02 3.48
CA LYS A 49 4.98 -13.74 3.06
C LYS A 49 4.78 -14.39 1.69
N ASP A 50 3.62 -15.00 1.47
CA ASP A 50 3.31 -15.65 0.20
C ASP A 50 3.17 -14.65 -0.93
N LEU A 51 2.51 -13.51 -0.68
CA LEU A 51 2.46 -12.38 -1.63
C LEU A 51 3.86 -11.89 -1.99
N ALA A 52 4.71 -11.63 -0.98
CA ALA A 52 6.06 -11.13 -1.20
C ALA A 52 6.91 -12.11 -2.02
N LYS A 53 6.78 -13.42 -1.79
CA LYS A 53 7.46 -14.45 -2.58
C LYS A 53 6.89 -14.54 -4.00
N LYS A 54 5.57 -14.56 -4.14
CA LYS A 54 4.86 -14.71 -5.41
C LYS A 54 5.20 -13.59 -6.40
N GLU A 55 5.26 -12.36 -5.89
CA GLU A 55 5.56 -11.17 -6.72
C GLU A 55 7.01 -10.70 -6.63
N ASP A 56 7.90 -11.47 -5.98
CA ASP A 56 9.34 -11.18 -5.81
C ASP A 56 9.63 -9.76 -5.28
N LEU A 57 8.89 -9.35 -4.25
CA LEU A 57 8.99 -7.99 -3.69
C LEU A 57 10.30 -7.79 -2.93
N LYS A 58 11.08 -6.78 -3.33
CA LYS A 58 12.38 -6.42 -2.76
C LYS A 58 12.48 -4.96 -2.34
N LYS A 59 11.64 -4.08 -2.89
CA LYS A 59 11.63 -2.63 -2.67
C LYS A 59 10.42 -2.16 -1.87
N VAL A 60 9.28 -2.82 -2.01
CA VAL A 60 8.08 -2.52 -1.24
C VAL A 60 8.08 -3.30 0.08
N ILE A 61 7.98 -2.58 1.20
CA ILE A 61 7.90 -3.19 2.53
C ILE A 61 6.43 -3.48 2.87
N LEU A 62 6.14 -4.69 3.35
CA LEU A 62 4.82 -5.05 3.86
C LEU A 62 4.87 -5.08 5.40
N THR A 63 3.95 -4.38 6.06
CA THR A 63 3.86 -4.30 7.51
C THR A 63 2.44 -4.56 7.99
N ILE A 64 2.27 -4.98 9.24
CA ILE A 64 0.97 -5.16 9.88
C ILE A 64 0.91 -4.19 11.08
N ASP A 65 -0.22 -3.53 11.22
CA ASP A 65 -0.58 -2.72 12.38
C ASP A 65 -2.00 -3.11 12.82
N ASN A 66 -2.44 -2.63 13.98
CA ASN A 66 -3.77 -2.85 14.52
C ASN A 66 -4.88 -2.40 13.54
N ALA A 67 -6.09 -2.93 13.70
CA ALA A 67 -7.22 -2.64 12.83
C ALA A 67 -7.66 -1.17 12.78
N ALA A 68 -7.33 -0.31 13.74
CA ALA A 68 -7.63 1.12 13.64
C ALA A 68 -6.61 1.86 12.75
N GLY A 69 -5.42 1.27 12.57
CA GLY A 69 -4.27 1.92 11.97
C GLY A 69 -3.65 2.99 12.87
N PRO A 70 -2.61 3.69 12.39
CA PRO A 70 -1.94 4.73 13.16
C PRO A 70 -2.88 5.88 13.55
N PRO A 71 -3.06 6.21 14.84
CA PRO A 71 -4.13 7.12 15.29
C PRO A 71 -4.12 8.51 14.65
N LYS A 72 -2.93 9.08 14.39
CA LYS A 72 -2.79 10.44 13.81
C LYS A 72 -3.00 10.50 12.30
N TYR A 73 -3.14 9.36 11.64
CA TYR A 73 -3.33 9.29 10.19
C TYR A 73 -4.81 9.27 9.80
N GLU A 74 -5.71 9.09 10.76
CA GLU A 74 -7.17 9.16 10.57
C GLU A 74 -7.65 8.32 9.37
N VAL A 75 -7.08 7.11 9.22
CA VAL A 75 -7.41 6.21 8.13
C VAL A 75 -8.90 5.89 8.19
N ALA A 76 -9.62 6.21 7.11
CA ALA A 76 -11.07 6.02 7.05
C ALA A 76 -11.43 4.54 7.32
N LYS A 77 -12.47 4.34 8.15
CA LYS A 77 -12.89 2.99 8.56
C LYS A 77 -13.48 2.18 7.40
N ASP A 78 -14.08 2.86 6.42
CA ASP A 78 -14.68 2.26 5.23
C ASP A 78 -13.75 2.20 4.02
N ALA A 79 -12.55 2.79 4.12
CA ALA A 79 -11.51 2.62 3.12
C ALA A 79 -10.87 1.25 3.26
N ASP A 80 -10.89 0.50 2.14
CA ASP A 80 -10.19 -0.76 1.98
C ASP A 80 -8.72 -0.51 1.62
N ILE A 81 -8.48 0.52 0.79
CA ILE A 81 -7.14 0.97 0.40
C ILE A 81 -7.07 2.50 0.50
N THR A 82 -6.07 3.01 1.21
CA THR A 82 -5.71 4.43 1.23
C THR A 82 -4.29 4.60 0.73
N VAL A 83 -4.07 5.46 -0.26
CA VAL A 83 -2.77 5.75 -0.86
C VAL A 83 -2.38 7.19 -0.57
N VAL A 84 -1.22 7.38 0.06
CA VAL A 84 -0.67 8.70 0.39
C VAL A 84 0.69 8.86 -0.29
N MET A 85 0.79 9.81 -1.22
CA MET A 85 2.07 10.28 -1.74
C MET A 85 2.53 11.45 -0.90
N TYR A 86 3.78 11.41 -0.44
CA TYR A 86 4.38 12.52 0.26
C TYR A 86 5.80 12.76 -0.26
N ASN A 87 6.21 14.02 -0.26
CA ASN A 87 7.57 14.44 -0.57
C ASN A 87 8.02 15.46 0.48
N ASN A 88 9.23 15.31 1.01
CA ASN A 88 9.76 16.17 2.07
C ASN A 88 8.79 16.39 3.24
N ARG A 89 8.16 15.28 3.68
CA ARG A 89 7.16 15.25 4.77
C ARG A 89 5.88 16.06 4.52
N LYS A 90 5.62 16.46 3.27
CA LYS A 90 4.37 17.09 2.85
C LYS A 90 3.56 16.11 2.01
N VAL A 91 2.27 15.98 2.33
CA VAL A 91 1.34 15.20 1.51
C VAL A 91 1.15 15.92 0.18
N VAL A 92 1.33 15.18 -0.91
CA VAL A 92 1.15 15.64 -2.30
C VAL A 92 -0.17 15.14 -2.84
N SER A 93 -0.56 13.90 -2.51
CA SER A 93 -1.84 13.32 -2.86
C SER A 93 -2.32 12.33 -1.79
N ASN A 94 -3.64 12.19 -1.69
CA ASN A 94 -4.31 11.26 -0.80
C ASN A 94 -5.54 10.70 -1.54
N TYR A 95 -5.60 9.38 -1.69
CA TYR A 95 -6.70 8.67 -2.31
C TYR A 95 -7.21 7.61 -1.34
N ALA A 96 -8.52 7.50 -1.20
CA ALA A 96 -9.17 6.48 -0.39
C ALA A 96 -10.20 5.75 -1.24
N PHE A 97 -10.13 4.43 -1.24
CA PHE A 97 -10.98 3.55 -2.04
C PHE A 97 -11.71 2.60 -1.10
N LYS A 98 -13.02 2.46 -1.31
CA LYS A 98 -13.79 1.38 -0.69
C LYS A 98 -13.42 0.05 -1.33
N LYS A 99 -13.87 -1.03 -0.69
CA LYS A 99 -13.62 -2.38 -1.18
C LYS A 99 -14.13 -2.55 -2.62
N GLY A 100 -13.22 -2.91 -3.52
CA GLY A 100 -13.51 -3.10 -4.95
C GLY A 100 -13.61 -1.82 -5.78
N GLU A 101 -13.34 -0.64 -5.21
CA GLU A 101 -13.45 0.64 -5.94
C GLU A 101 -12.20 0.98 -6.75
N MET A 102 -11.01 0.55 -6.30
CA MET A 102 -9.77 0.81 -7.01
C MET A 102 -9.71 0.06 -8.35
N SER A 103 -9.58 0.80 -9.45
CA SER A 103 -9.45 0.28 -10.81
C SER A 103 -8.03 0.42 -11.37
N ASP A 104 -7.76 -0.21 -12.52
CA ASP A 104 -6.47 -0.07 -13.22
C ASP A 104 -6.17 1.37 -13.62
N LYS A 105 -7.20 2.16 -13.96
CA LYS A 105 -7.05 3.59 -14.29
C LYS A 105 -6.63 4.41 -13.08
N ASP A 106 -7.10 4.04 -11.89
CA ASP A 106 -6.69 4.70 -10.65
C ASP A 106 -5.22 4.40 -10.35
N ILE A 107 -4.80 3.15 -10.57
CA ILE A 107 -3.40 2.75 -10.41
C ILE A 107 -2.49 3.54 -11.37
N GLU A 108 -2.88 3.69 -12.64
CA GLU A 108 -2.14 4.49 -13.62
C GLU A 108 -2.08 5.97 -13.27
N LYS A 109 -3.11 6.51 -12.62
CA LYS A 109 -3.14 7.91 -12.18
C LYS A 109 -2.27 8.16 -10.94
N ILE A 110 -2.11 7.14 -10.10
CA ILE A 110 -1.37 7.21 -8.83
C ILE A 110 0.15 7.16 -9.03
N LEU A 111 0.60 6.41 -10.04
CA LEU A 111 2.00 6.19 -10.38
C LEU A 111 2.51 7.28 -11.32
#